data_AF-A0A165L2J2-F1
#
_entry.id   AF-A0A165L2J2-F1
#
_cell.length_a   1.000
_cell.length_b   1.000
_cell.length_c   1.000
_cell.angle_alpha   90.00
_cell.angle_beta   90.00
_cell.angle_gamma   90.00
#
_symmetry.space_group_name_H-M   'P 1'
#
loop_
_entity.id
_entity.type
_entity.pdbx_description
1 polymer ?
#
loop_
_entity_poly.entity_id
_entity_poly.type
_entity_poly.pdbx_seq_one_letter_code
_entity_poly.pdbx_strand_id
1 'polypeptide(L)'
;MVFREKLFAVMLTASIVVLTTTVPYLTLVNVFLFAGIFIAGSVALNRSILRFQVRLPYNEAFILAFFGGAVGGILSEAVSWVLMETLSYRPGTESLSLVISWVLEMARDRPELNQQVQALLEAEKLALAPLTLSLTDILQSMLFSAAFYAPIAGFGGMWAVFRLKRKAARR
;
A
#
# COMPACT_ATOMS: atom_id res chain seq x y z
N MET A 1 16.05 -19.60 3.35
CA MET A 1 16.10 -18.54 4.38
C MET A 1 15.82 -19.14 5.76
N VAL A 2 16.59 -18.76 6.77
CA VAL A 2 16.32 -19.08 8.18
C VAL A 2 15.17 -18.21 8.70
N PHE A 3 14.46 -18.63 9.75
CA PHE A 3 13.30 -17.92 10.31
C PHE A 3 13.54 -16.42 10.52
N ARG A 4 14.68 -16.03 11.09
CA ARG A 4 15.03 -14.63 11.37
C ARG A 4 15.12 -13.77 10.10
N GLU A 5 15.56 -14.36 8.99
CA GLU A 5 15.66 -13.69 7.68
C GLU A 5 14.29 -13.51 7.04
N LYS A 6 13.43 -14.56 7.15
CA LYS A 6 12.04 -14.50 6.69
C LYS A 6 11.27 -13.42 7.45
N LEU A 7 11.42 -13.39 8.78
CA LEU A 7 10.81 -12.38 9.63
C LEU A 7 11.28 -10.97 9.26
N PHE A 8 12.59 -10.79 9.02
CA PHE A 8 13.10 -9.50 8.57
C PHE A 8 12.46 -9.06 7.24
N ALA A 9 12.33 -9.95 6.26
CA ALA A 9 11.72 -9.63 4.97
C ALA A 9 10.23 -9.26 5.11
N VAL A 10 9.48 -10.02 5.91
CA VAL A 10 8.05 -9.78 6.20
C VAL A 10 7.88 -8.44 6.90
N MET A 11 8.63 -8.19 7.99
CA MET A 11 8.51 -6.95 8.75
C MET A 11 8.93 -5.73 7.92
N LEU A 12 10.00 -5.84 7.13
CA LEU A 12 10.43 -4.75 6.25
C LEU A 12 9.36 -4.43 5.20
N THR A 13 8.73 -5.45 4.61
CA THR A 13 7.60 -5.27 3.69
C THR A 13 6.46 -4.56 4.40
N ALA A 14 6.06 -5.07 5.57
CA ALA A 14 4.95 -4.52 6.34
C ALA A 14 5.19 -3.05 6.76
N SER A 15 6.41 -2.71 7.20
CA SER A 15 6.78 -1.34 7.54
C SER A 15 6.66 -0.39 6.35
N ILE A 16 7.12 -0.80 5.15
CA ILE A 16 6.99 0.03 3.96
C ILE A 16 5.52 0.17 3.54
N VAL A 17 4.72 -0.91 3.63
CA VAL A 17 3.28 -0.85 3.40
C VAL A 17 2.65 0.20 4.33
N VAL A 18 2.83 0.08 5.65
CA VAL A 18 2.31 1.03 6.64
C VAL A 18 2.72 2.46 6.30
N LEU A 19 4.00 2.70 5.99
CA LEU A 19 4.47 4.04 5.63
C LEU A 19 3.75 4.57 4.38
N THR A 20 3.64 3.76 3.33
CA THR A 20 2.99 4.16 2.07
C THR A 20 1.47 4.27 2.17
N THR A 21 0.83 3.72 3.21
CA THR A 21 -0.63 3.80 3.39
C THR A 21 -1.04 4.77 4.48
N THR A 22 -0.14 5.23 5.35
CA THR A 22 -0.46 6.11 6.49
C THR A 22 0.22 7.47 6.43
N VAL A 23 1.40 7.60 5.84
CA VAL A 23 2.12 8.88 5.80
C VAL A 23 1.50 9.82 4.76
N PRO A 24 1.24 11.10 5.10
CA PRO A 24 0.71 12.09 4.16
C PRO A 24 1.51 12.14 2.86
N TYR A 25 0.82 12.30 1.74
CA TYR A 25 1.36 12.33 0.37
C TYR A 25 1.99 11.02 -0.14
N LEU A 26 2.54 10.16 0.73
CA LEU A 26 3.00 8.82 0.30
C LEU A 26 1.86 7.91 -0.11
N THR A 27 0.65 8.16 0.40
CA THR A 27 -0.57 7.47 -0.01
C THR A 27 -0.90 7.67 -1.50
N LEU A 28 -0.44 8.76 -2.14
CA LEU A 28 -0.57 8.97 -3.58
C LEU A 28 0.11 7.86 -4.39
N VAL A 29 1.20 7.28 -3.88
CA VAL A 29 1.91 6.19 -4.57
C VAL A 29 0.99 4.96 -4.70
N ASN A 30 0.05 4.79 -3.77
CA ASN A 30 -0.91 3.69 -3.82
C ASN A 30 -2.16 4.01 -4.66
N VAL A 31 -2.48 5.29 -4.90
CA VAL A 31 -3.53 5.69 -5.84
C VAL A 31 -3.22 5.19 -7.25
N PHE A 32 -1.93 5.14 -7.63
CA PHE A 32 -1.47 4.54 -8.88
C PHE A 32 -1.35 3.01 -8.78
N LEU A 33 -2.48 2.30 -8.81
CA LEU A 33 -2.55 0.82 -8.87
C LEU A 33 -1.79 0.11 -7.73
N PHE A 34 -1.83 0.65 -6.50
CA PHE A 34 -1.13 0.10 -5.35
C PHE A 34 0.40 -0.03 -5.56
N ALA A 35 1.00 0.88 -6.34
CA ALA A 35 2.42 0.82 -6.66
C ALA A 35 3.31 0.87 -5.41
N GLY A 36 2.90 1.56 -4.34
CA GLY A 36 3.64 1.62 -3.08
C GLY A 36 3.76 0.24 -2.42
N ILE A 37 2.67 -0.53 -2.40
CA ILE A 37 2.62 -1.91 -1.89
C ILE A 37 3.44 -2.86 -2.76
N PHE A 38 3.35 -2.72 -4.08
CA PHE A 38 4.17 -3.49 -5.00
C PHE A 38 5.68 -3.21 -4.78
N ILE A 39 6.04 -1.94 -4.65
CA ILE A 39 7.41 -1.50 -4.36
C ILE A 39 7.86 -2.01 -2.99
N ALA A 40 6.97 -2.04 -1.99
CA ALA A 40 7.27 -2.58 -0.66
C ALA A 40 7.77 -4.03 -0.76
N GLY A 41 7.00 -4.89 -1.42
CA GLY A 41 7.40 -6.28 -1.65
C GLY A 41 8.70 -6.40 -2.45
N SER A 42 8.86 -5.57 -3.50
CA SER A 42 10.05 -5.61 -4.34
C SER A 42 11.33 -5.17 -3.62
N VAL A 43 11.28 -4.03 -2.92
CA VAL A 43 12.42 -3.45 -2.21
C VAL A 43 12.81 -4.34 -1.04
N ALA A 44 11.83 -4.81 -0.25
CA ALA A 44 12.09 -5.63 0.92
C ALA A 44 12.77 -6.96 0.54
N LEU A 45 12.27 -7.64 -0.49
CA LEU A 45 12.85 -8.91 -0.95
C LEU A 45 14.20 -8.69 -1.63
N ASN A 46 14.35 -7.65 -2.46
CA ASN A 46 15.63 -7.31 -3.06
C ASN A 46 16.70 -7.06 -1.98
N ARG A 47 16.37 -6.29 -0.94
CA ARG A 47 17.30 -5.97 0.16
C ARG A 47 17.59 -7.19 1.02
N SER A 48 16.60 -8.04 1.28
CA SER A 48 16.79 -9.27 2.07
C SER A 48 17.64 -10.30 1.33
N ILE A 49 17.41 -10.49 0.03
CA ILE A 49 18.21 -11.38 -0.83
C ILE A 49 19.67 -10.93 -0.85
N LEU A 50 19.93 -9.63 -1.07
CA LEU A 50 21.29 -9.09 -1.12
C LEU A 50 21.97 -9.08 0.25
N ARG A 51 21.23 -8.85 1.34
CA ARG A 51 21.79 -8.81 2.70
C ARG A 51 22.20 -10.19 3.20
N PHE A 52 21.33 -11.19 3.01
CA PHE A 52 21.55 -12.55 3.52
C PHE A 52 22.14 -13.49 2.46
N GLN A 53 22.38 -13.02 1.24
CA GLN A 53 22.99 -13.76 0.13
C GLN A 53 22.25 -15.08 -0.19
N VAL A 54 20.91 -15.05 -0.12
CA VAL A 54 20.07 -16.25 -0.27
C VAL A 54 19.46 -16.29 -1.67
N ARG A 55 19.55 -17.45 -2.34
CA ARG A 55 18.83 -17.68 -3.59
C ARG A 55 17.40 -18.09 -3.28
N LEU A 56 16.44 -17.28 -3.71
CA LEU A 56 15.01 -17.56 -3.55
C LEU A 56 14.39 -17.92 -4.91
N PRO A 57 13.60 -18.99 -5.00
CA PRO A 57 12.73 -19.24 -6.13
C PRO A 57 11.56 -18.24 -6.14
N TYR A 58 10.88 -18.11 -7.30
CA TYR A 58 9.83 -17.11 -7.48
C TYR A 58 8.64 -17.32 -6.53
N ASN A 59 8.23 -18.56 -6.31
CA ASN A 59 7.16 -18.93 -5.39
C ASN A 59 7.48 -18.55 -3.93
N GLU A 60 8.69 -18.80 -3.45
CA GLU A 60 9.08 -18.40 -2.08
C GLU A 60 9.13 -16.88 -1.92
N ALA A 61 9.62 -16.16 -2.94
CA ALA A 61 9.61 -14.70 -2.92
C ALA A 61 8.19 -14.12 -2.94
N PHE A 62 7.28 -14.74 -3.70
CA PHE A 62 5.86 -14.40 -3.67
C PHE A 62 5.29 -14.60 -2.27
N ILE A 63 5.46 -15.78 -1.68
CA ILE A 63 4.87 -16.13 -0.38
C ILE A 63 5.40 -15.21 0.73
N LEU A 64 6.71 -14.94 0.76
CA LEU A 64 7.29 -14.07 1.78
C LEU A 64 6.76 -12.63 1.68
N ALA A 65 6.71 -12.08 0.46
CA ALA A 65 6.17 -10.74 0.27
C ALA A 65 4.64 -10.70 0.46
N PHE A 66 3.94 -11.79 0.16
CA PHE A 66 2.51 -11.95 0.41
C PHE A 66 2.18 -11.84 1.90
N PHE A 67 2.88 -12.59 2.75
CA PHE A 67 2.72 -12.45 4.20
C PHE A 67 3.14 -11.07 4.69
N GLY A 68 4.18 -10.47 4.11
CA GLY A 68 4.54 -9.07 4.36
C GLY A 68 3.42 -8.08 4.03
N GLY A 69 2.74 -8.26 2.91
CA GLY A 69 1.58 -7.45 2.51
C GLY A 69 0.36 -7.68 3.40
N ALA A 70 0.08 -8.92 3.79
CA ALA A 70 -1.01 -9.25 4.71
C ALA A 70 -0.80 -8.59 6.08
N VAL A 71 0.37 -8.78 6.68
CA VAL A 71 0.75 -8.16 7.96
C VAL A 71 0.75 -6.63 7.83
N GLY A 72 1.30 -6.11 6.73
CA GLY A 72 1.29 -4.68 6.42
C GLY A 72 -0.11 -4.10 6.34
N GLY A 73 -1.06 -4.80 5.71
CA GLY A 73 -2.46 -4.39 5.60
C GLY A 73 -3.19 -4.36 6.93
N ILE A 74 -3.01 -5.39 7.77
CA ILE A 74 -3.58 -5.41 9.12
C ILE A 74 -3.01 -4.25 9.96
N LEU A 75 -1.68 -4.09 9.94
CA LEU A 75 -1.01 -3.02 10.69
C LEU A 75 -1.38 -1.63 10.17
N SER A 76 -1.56 -1.45 8.86
CA SER A 76 -1.95 -0.15 8.33
C SER A 76 -3.33 0.26 8.80
N GLU A 77 -4.30 -0.65 8.84
CA GLU A 77 -5.64 -0.34 9.37
C GLU A 77 -5.60 -0.07 10.87
N ALA A 78 -4.81 -0.84 11.63
CA ALA A 78 -4.61 -0.59 13.06
C ALA A 78 -4.03 0.82 13.31
N VAL A 79 -3.01 1.19 12.55
CA VAL A 79 -2.37 2.51 12.64
C VAL A 79 -3.33 3.60 12.20
N SER A 80 -4.06 3.42 11.09
CA SER A 80 -5.09 4.36 10.63
C SER A 80 -6.14 4.63 11.71
N TRP A 81 -6.61 3.58 12.38
CA TRP A 81 -7.55 3.72 13.49
C TRP A 81 -6.97 4.55 14.64
N VAL A 82 -5.73 4.28 15.08
CA VAL A 82 -5.06 5.07 16.12
C VAL A 82 -4.91 6.53 15.70
N LEU A 83 -4.55 6.80 14.45
CA LEU A 83 -4.39 8.15 13.92
C LEU A 83 -5.72 8.92 13.88
N MET A 84 -6.81 8.24 13.51
CA MET A 84 -8.15 8.82 13.52
C MET A 84 -8.61 9.15 14.94
N GLU A 85 -8.38 8.25 15.90
CA GLU A 85 -8.82 8.42 17.29
C GLU A 85 -8.00 9.48 18.05
N THR A 86 -6.67 9.52 17.83
CA THR A 86 -5.76 10.35 18.65
C THR A 86 -5.41 11.70 18.03
N LEU A 87 -5.30 11.76 16.70
CA LEU A 87 -4.85 12.95 15.97
C LEU A 87 -5.95 13.53 15.06
N SER A 88 -7.13 12.91 15.02
CA SER A 88 -8.20 13.24 14.05
C SER A 88 -7.70 13.26 12.60
N TYR A 89 -6.63 12.51 12.33
CA TYR A 89 -6.01 12.39 11.01
C TYR A 89 -6.54 11.13 10.33
N ARG A 90 -7.10 11.29 9.13
CA ARG A 90 -7.61 10.18 8.33
C ARG A 90 -6.68 9.95 7.14
N PRO A 91 -5.86 8.89 7.16
CA PRO A 91 -4.95 8.61 6.06
C PRO A 91 -5.64 8.57 4.70
N GLY A 92 -5.08 9.31 3.73
CA GLY A 92 -5.55 9.31 2.34
C GLY A 92 -6.52 10.45 1.98
N THR A 93 -7.03 11.21 2.95
CA THR A 93 -7.89 12.37 2.66
C THR A 93 -7.10 13.49 1.98
N GLU A 94 -5.84 13.73 2.34
CA GLU A 94 -5.00 14.74 1.68
C GLU A 94 -4.77 14.38 0.22
N SER A 95 -4.46 13.11 -0.04
CA SER A 95 -4.24 12.59 -1.39
C SER A 95 -5.50 12.69 -2.24
N LEU A 96 -6.66 12.39 -1.66
CA LEU A 96 -7.96 12.54 -2.32
C LEU A 96 -8.26 14.01 -2.63
N SER A 97 -8.06 14.92 -1.66
CA SER A 97 -8.26 16.35 -1.87
C SER A 97 -7.34 16.92 -2.97
N LEU A 98 -6.08 16.46 -3.03
CA LEU A 98 -5.14 16.84 -4.08
C LEU A 98 -5.62 16.36 -5.46
N VAL A 99 -6.02 15.10 -5.59
CA VAL A 99 -6.54 14.55 -6.84
C VAL A 99 -7.79 15.32 -7.29
N ILE A 100 -8.70 15.63 -6.37
CA ILE A 100 -9.91 16.41 -6.67
C ILE A 100 -9.55 17.83 -7.10
N SER A 101 -8.64 18.50 -6.41
CA SER A 101 -8.17 19.84 -6.79
C SER A 101 -7.60 19.87 -8.20
N TRP A 102 -6.84 18.83 -8.57
CA TRP A 102 -6.27 18.69 -9.91
C TRP A 102 -7.33 18.42 -10.97
N VAL A 103 -8.33 17.57 -10.67
CA VAL A 103 -9.45 17.30 -11.57
C VAL A 103 -10.32 18.55 -11.78
N LEU A 104 -10.56 19.33 -10.73
CA LEU A 104 -11.29 20.61 -10.80
C LEU A 104 -10.57 21.60 -11.72
N GLU A 105 -9.23 21.69 -11.62
CA GLU A 105 -8.43 22.56 -12.46
C GLU A 105 -8.49 22.13 -13.94
N MET A 106 -8.42 20.81 -14.22
CA MET A 106 -8.57 20.28 -15.58
C MET A 106 -9.99 20.46 -16.16
N ALA A 107 -11.02 20.50 -15.30
CA ALA A 107 -12.41 20.62 -15.71
C ALA A 107 -12.88 22.07 -15.90
N ARG A 108 -12.08 23.07 -15.49
CA ARG A 108 -12.45 24.49 -15.47
C ARG A 108 -12.96 25.02 -16.82
N ASP A 109 -12.42 24.51 -17.92
CA ASP A 109 -12.81 24.88 -19.30
C ASP A 109 -13.55 23.75 -20.04
N ARG A 110 -14.01 22.70 -19.34
CA ARG A 110 -14.64 21.51 -19.94
C ARG A 110 -15.96 21.17 -19.27
N PRO A 111 -17.09 21.73 -19.76
CA PRO A 111 -18.41 21.53 -19.14
C PRO A 111 -18.88 20.06 -19.15
N GLU A 112 -18.36 19.23 -20.06
CA GLU A 112 -18.62 17.78 -20.12
C GLU A 112 -18.11 17.03 -18.89
N LEU A 113 -17.12 17.56 -18.18
CA LEU A 113 -16.53 16.95 -16.99
C LEU A 113 -17.25 17.35 -15.69
N ASN A 114 -18.18 18.31 -15.74
CA ASN A 114 -18.84 18.83 -14.53
C ASN A 114 -19.61 17.77 -13.74
N GLN A 115 -20.25 16.80 -14.41
CA GLN A 115 -20.96 15.72 -13.72
C GLN A 115 -20.00 14.79 -12.97
N GLN A 116 -18.83 14.50 -13.55
CA GLN A 116 -17.81 13.67 -12.92
C GLN A 116 -17.16 14.39 -11.73
N VAL A 117 -16.95 15.70 -11.87
CA VAL A 117 -16.47 16.58 -10.79
C VAL A 117 -17.45 16.62 -9.62
N GLN A 118 -18.75 16.75 -9.87
CA GLN A 118 -19.76 16.75 -8.80
C GLN A 118 -19.79 15.41 -8.05
N ALA A 119 -19.72 14.28 -8.77
CA ALA A 119 -19.64 12.97 -8.13
C ALA A 119 -18.38 12.82 -7.25
N LEU A 120 -17.23 13.36 -7.68
CA LEU A 120 -16.01 13.35 -6.89
C LEU A 120 -16.10 14.22 -5.63
N LEU A 121 -16.75 15.39 -5.72
CA LEU A 121 -16.99 16.27 -4.58
C LEU A 121 -17.96 15.64 -3.55
N GLU A 122 -18.96 14.91 -4.01
CA GLU A 122 -19.85 14.14 -3.13
C GLU A 122 -19.09 13.02 -2.43
N ALA A 123 -18.23 12.30 -3.16
CA ALA A 123 -17.36 11.27 -2.58
C ALA A 123 -16.40 11.86 -1.52
N GLU A 124 -15.85 13.05 -1.73
CA GLU A 124 -15.03 13.75 -0.74
C GLU A 124 -15.80 14.08 0.52
N LYS A 125 -17.02 14.63 0.40
CA LYS A 125 -17.87 14.94 1.55
C LYS A 125 -18.19 13.69 2.37
N LEU A 126 -18.48 12.58 1.71
CA LEU A 126 -18.70 11.29 2.38
C LEU A 126 -17.41 10.75 3.02
N ALA A 127 -16.26 10.96 2.39
CA ALA A 127 -14.94 10.57 2.90
C ALA A 127 -14.43 11.47 4.04
N LEU A 128 -15.01 12.66 4.24
CA LEU A 128 -14.69 13.55 5.35
C LEU A 128 -15.73 13.48 6.48
N ALA A 129 -16.84 12.78 6.28
CA ALA A 129 -17.86 12.61 7.31
C ALA A 129 -17.29 11.83 8.53
N PRO A 130 -17.63 12.24 9.76
CA PRO A 130 -17.17 11.56 10.96
C PRO A 130 -17.73 10.13 10.98
N LEU A 131 -16.83 9.14 10.95
CA LEU A 131 -17.17 7.74 11.05
C LEU A 131 -16.94 7.27 12.49
N THR A 132 -18.02 6.88 13.17
CA THR A 132 -17.91 6.04 14.37
C THR A 132 -17.68 4.62 13.90
N LEU A 133 -16.43 4.17 13.87
CA LEU A 133 -16.08 2.80 13.46
C LEU A 133 -16.38 1.83 14.59
N SER A 134 -17.22 0.83 14.34
CA SER A 134 -17.37 -0.29 15.26
C SER A 134 -16.15 -1.21 15.17
N LEU A 135 -15.92 -2.02 16.21
CA LEU A 135 -14.84 -3.02 16.21
C LEU A 135 -14.97 -4.00 15.04
N THR A 136 -16.20 -4.35 14.66
CA THR A 136 -16.52 -5.16 13.48
C THR A 136 -16.07 -4.50 12.17
N ASP A 137 -16.27 -3.20 12.02
CA ASP A 137 -15.85 -2.47 10.81
C ASP A 137 -14.33 -2.42 10.67
N ILE A 138 -13.63 -2.28 11.80
CA ILE A 138 -12.17 -2.30 11.85
C ILE A 138 -11.64 -3.68 11.43
N LEU A 139 -12.21 -4.76 11.97
CA LEU A 139 -11.80 -6.12 11.61
C LEU A 139 -12.06 -6.44 10.13
N GLN A 140 -13.20 -6.00 9.59
CA GLN A 140 -13.52 -6.16 8.18
C GLN A 140 -12.54 -5.36 7.30
N SER A 141 -12.20 -4.14 7.69
CA SER A 141 -11.23 -3.30 6.99
C SER A 141 -9.84 -3.94 7.00
N MET A 142 -9.40 -4.46 8.15
CA MET A 142 -8.14 -5.22 8.27
C MET A 142 -8.09 -6.42 7.34
N LEU A 143 -9.18 -7.20 7.29
CA LEU A 143 -9.27 -8.37 6.43
C LEU A 143 -9.24 -7.98 4.95
N PHE A 144 -9.99 -6.93 4.58
CA PHE A 144 -10.02 -6.43 3.21
C PHE A 144 -8.64 -5.93 2.78
N SER A 145 -8.00 -5.06 3.57
CA SER A 145 -6.67 -4.55 3.28
C SER A 145 -5.64 -5.68 3.21
N ALA A 146 -5.68 -6.66 4.12
CA ALA A 146 -4.81 -7.83 4.04
C ALA A 146 -5.01 -8.63 2.74
N ALA A 147 -6.26 -8.87 2.34
CA ALA A 147 -6.60 -9.66 1.16
C ALA A 147 -6.14 -9.00 -0.15
N PHE A 148 -6.21 -7.66 -0.24
CA PHE A 148 -5.74 -6.92 -1.41
C PHE A 148 -4.23 -6.69 -1.41
N TYR A 149 -3.66 -6.34 -0.26
CA TYR A 149 -2.26 -5.92 -0.20
C TYR A 149 -1.31 -7.12 -0.32
N ALA A 150 -1.70 -8.29 0.18
CA ALA A 150 -0.92 -9.50 0.11
C ALA A 150 -0.54 -9.94 -1.32
N PRO A 151 -1.47 -10.16 -2.26
CA PRO A 151 -1.11 -10.57 -3.63
C PRO A 151 -0.27 -9.50 -4.35
N ILE A 152 -0.56 -8.21 -4.16
CA ILE A 152 0.18 -7.12 -4.80
C ILE A 152 1.64 -7.09 -4.32
N ALA A 153 1.85 -7.16 -3.00
CA ALA A 153 3.19 -7.26 -2.42
C ALA A 153 3.90 -8.54 -2.88
N GLY A 154 3.16 -9.66 -2.96
CA GLY A 154 3.62 -10.95 -3.50
C GLY A 154 4.23 -10.81 -4.90
N PHE A 155 3.51 -10.18 -5.83
CA PHE A 155 4.02 -9.90 -7.17
C PHE A 155 5.25 -9.00 -7.16
N GLY A 156 5.29 -8.00 -6.26
CA GLY A 156 6.47 -7.18 -6.01
C GLY A 156 7.70 -8.01 -5.62
N GLY A 157 7.51 -8.99 -4.73
CA GLY A 157 8.54 -9.94 -4.32
C GLY A 157 9.07 -10.79 -5.47
N MET A 158 8.19 -11.33 -6.33
CA MET A 158 8.59 -12.04 -7.54
C MET A 158 9.40 -11.16 -8.49
N TRP A 159 8.97 -9.91 -8.66
CA TRP A 159 9.66 -8.94 -9.51
C TRP A 159 11.10 -8.67 -9.04
N ALA A 160 11.33 -8.64 -7.72
CA ALA A 160 12.68 -8.50 -7.17
C ALA A 160 13.61 -9.65 -7.62
N VAL A 161 13.13 -10.90 -7.51
CA VAL A 161 13.88 -12.07 -7.96
C VAL A 161 14.12 -12.03 -9.46
N PHE A 162 13.10 -11.67 -10.25
CA PHE A 162 13.20 -11.53 -11.70
C PHE A 162 14.30 -10.54 -12.09
N ARG A 163 14.27 -9.35 -11.47
CA ARG A 163 15.26 -8.30 -11.72
C ARG A 163 16.67 -8.74 -11.36
N LEU A 164 16.84 -9.42 -10.22
CA LEU A 164 18.14 -9.91 -9.77
C LEU A 164 18.69 -11.00 -10.70
N LYS A 165 17.86 -11.97 -11.11
CA LYS A 165 18.26 -13.00 -12.10
C LYS A 165 18.66 -12.38 -13.43
N ARG A 166 17.90 -11.40 -13.92
CA ARG A 166 18.21 -10.69 -15.17
C ARG A 166 19.50 -9.88 -15.08
N LYS A 167 19.82 -9.29 -13.93
CA LYS A 167 21.10 -8.61 -13.70
C LYS A 167 22.28 -9.58 -13.66
N ALA A 168 22.10 -10.75 -13.04
CA ALA A 168 23.14 -11.76 -12.96
C ALA A 168 23.45 -12.38 -14.34
N ALA A 169 22.46 -12.55 -15.21
CA ALA A 169 22.66 -13.09 -16.56
C ALA A 169 23.28 -12.10 -17.57
N ARG A 170 23.34 -10.81 -17.24
CA ARG A 170 23.91 -9.74 -18.10
C ARG A 170 25.34 -9.37 -17.72
N ARG A 171 25.89 -9.98 -16.68
CA ARG A 171 27.28 -9.87 -16.25
C ARG A 171 27.97 -11.19 -16.56
#